data_AF-A0AAQ2DEY8-F1
#
_entry.id   AF-A0AAQ2DEY8-F1
#
_cell.length_a   1.000
_cell.length_b   1.000
_cell.length_c   1.000
_cell.angle_alpha   90.00
_cell.angle_beta   90.00
_cell.angle_gamma   90.00
#
_symmetry.space_group_name_H-M   'P 1'
#
loop_
_entity.id
_entity.type
_entity.pdbx_description
1 polymer ?
#
loop_
_entity_poly.entity_id
_entity_poly.type
_entity_poly.pdbx_seq_one_letter_code
_entity_poly.pdbx_strand_id
1 'polypeptide(L)'
;MRNTHSTANKLPFGLDINEYRKAIGIISVIISIGAWMMDFTGVVYPCPFCRVERTGIGLLGLTIIFFPYLNLFIARYLSLAVGGFAFVVAGMQHFTYGWQMMFQGKFELHTPFVEDPWVLSACAMIILAGQIGILMEADPEYRKVEVP
;
A
#
# COMPACT_ATOMS: atom_id res chain seq x y z
N MET A 1 -18.19 -25.23 -23.82
CA MET A 1 -17.07 -24.89 -22.92
C MET A 1 -17.26 -23.43 -22.53
N ARG A 2 -17.57 -23.17 -21.26
CA ARG A 2 -17.96 -21.84 -20.78
C ARG A 2 -16.67 -21.05 -20.54
N ASN A 3 -16.43 -19.98 -21.31
CA ASN A 3 -15.33 -19.04 -21.08
C ASN A 3 -15.59 -18.28 -19.75
N THR A 4 -15.23 -18.88 -18.62
CA THR A 4 -15.45 -18.31 -17.28
C THR A 4 -14.24 -17.58 -16.71
N HIS A 5 -13.11 -17.54 -17.42
CA HIS A 5 -11.87 -16.93 -16.88
C HIS A 5 -11.84 -15.39 -16.95
N SER A 6 -12.72 -14.73 -17.71
CA SER A 6 -12.65 -13.26 -17.90
C SER A 6 -13.41 -12.44 -16.85
N THR A 7 -14.28 -13.07 -16.04
CA THR A 7 -15.11 -12.34 -15.07
C THR A 7 -14.53 -12.30 -13.65
N ALA A 8 -13.50 -13.07 -13.34
CA ALA A 8 -13.01 -13.22 -11.96
C ALA A 8 -12.18 -12.02 -11.46
N ASN A 9 -11.51 -11.29 -12.36
CA ASN A 9 -10.57 -10.21 -11.97
C ASN A 9 -11.08 -8.79 -12.26
N LYS A 10 -12.36 -8.66 -12.62
CA LYS A 10 -13.00 -7.35 -12.80
C LYS A 10 -13.56 -6.91 -11.45
N LEU A 11 -12.96 -5.87 -10.88
CA LEU A 11 -13.59 -5.13 -9.79
C LEU A 11 -14.98 -4.62 -10.25
N PRO A 12 -15.93 -4.32 -9.34
CA PRO A 12 -17.30 -3.90 -9.69
C PRO A 12 -17.39 -2.65 -10.59
N PHE A 13 -16.27 -1.98 -10.85
CA PHE A 13 -16.13 -0.82 -11.74
C PHE A 13 -15.52 -1.14 -13.12
N GLY A 14 -15.30 -2.42 -13.47
CA GLY A 14 -14.76 -2.81 -14.78
C GLY A 14 -13.24 -2.64 -14.95
N LEU A 15 -12.51 -2.33 -13.88
CA LEU A 15 -11.04 -2.28 -13.87
C LEU A 15 -10.46 -3.70 -13.86
N ASP A 16 -9.60 -4.01 -14.84
CA ASP A 16 -8.79 -5.23 -14.85
C ASP A 16 -7.58 -5.04 -13.95
N ILE A 17 -7.57 -5.72 -12.80
CA ILE A 17 -6.51 -5.57 -11.79
C ILE A 17 -5.15 -5.95 -12.37
N ASN A 18 -5.09 -6.90 -13.30
CA ASN A 18 -3.82 -7.48 -13.76
C ASN A 18 -3.10 -6.59 -14.76
N GLU A 19 -3.84 -5.84 -15.57
CA GLU A 19 -3.31 -4.87 -16.53
C GLU A 19 -2.55 -3.76 -15.79
N TYR A 20 -3.14 -3.23 -14.71
CA TYR A 20 -2.57 -2.11 -13.95
C TYR A 20 -1.71 -2.53 -12.75
N ARG A 21 -1.74 -3.81 -12.34
CA ARG A 21 -1.01 -4.33 -11.18
C ARG A 21 0.47 -3.90 -11.18
N LYS A 22 1.15 -4.11 -12.31
CA LYS A 22 2.59 -3.81 -12.42
C LYS A 22 2.87 -2.31 -12.30
N ALA A 23 2.02 -1.47 -12.89
CA ALA A 23 2.13 -0.01 -12.79
C ALA A 23 1.90 0.46 -11.34
N ILE A 24 0.88 -0.07 -10.66
CA ILE A 24 0.60 0.24 -9.25
C ILE A 24 1.77 -0.15 -8.34
N GLY A 25 2.36 -1.34 -8.58
CA GLY A 25 3.56 -1.78 -7.86
C GLY A 25 4.74 -0.83 -8.06
N ILE A 26 5.02 -0.43 -9.31
CA ILE A 26 6.10 0.52 -9.64
C ILE A 26 5.87 1.88 -8.97
N ILE A 27 4.66 2.44 -9.08
CA ILE A 27 4.30 3.72 -8.47
C ILE A 27 4.50 3.67 -6.95
N SER A 28 4.07 2.57 -6.32
CA SER A 28 4.22 2.37 -4.88
C SER A 28 5.69 2.37 -4.43
N VAL A 29 6.56 1.70 -5.20
CA VAL A 29 8.01 1.69 -4.94
C VAL A 29 8.62 3.08 -5.11
N ILE A 30 8.22 3.82 -6.15
CA ILE A 30 8.67 5.20 -6.38
C ILE A 30 8.27 6.10 -5.20
N ILE A 31 7.02 6.01 -4.72
CA ILE A 31 6.54 6.76 -3.55
C ILE A 31 7.37 6.42 -2.31
N SER A 32 7.63 5.13 -2.06
CA SER A 32 8.44 4.68 -0.93
C SER A 32 9.88 5.21 -0.98
N ILE A 33 10.53 5.15 -2.15
CA ILE A 33 11.88 5.68 -2.34
C ILE A 33 11.90 7.20 -2.15
N GLY A 34 10.94 7.93 -2.73
CA GLY A 34 10.82 9.37 -2.54
C GLY A 34 10.66 9.75 -1.07
N ALA A 35 9.81 9.04 -0.34
CA ALA A 35 9.62 9.24 1.10
C ALA A 35 10.89 8.94 1.92
N TRP A 36 11.65 7.91 1.56
CA TRP A 36 12.94 7.62 2.19
C TRP A 36 14.00 8.68 1.88
N MET A 37 14.06 9.17 0.64
CA MET A 37 14.97 10.25 0.26
C MET A 37 14.70 11.52 1.07
N MET A 38 13.42 11.92 1.22
CA MET A 38 13.06 13.09 2.03
C MET A 38 13.51 12.97 3.49
N ASP A 39 13.36 11.79 4.10
CA ASP A 39 13.81 11.53 5.47
C ASP A 39 15.34 11.54 5.61
N PHE A 40 16.07 10.95 4.66
CA PHE A 40 17.54 10.98 4.68
C PHE A 40 18.11 12.37 4.42
N THR A 41 17.43 13.19 3.62
CA THR A 41 17.82 14.59 3.40
C THR A 41 17.45 15.52 4.57
N GLY A 42 16.75 15.02 5.58
CA GLY A 42 16.28 15.82 6.72
C GLY A 42 15.19 16.83 6.37
N VAL A 43 14.55 16.69 5.21
CA VAL A 43 13.43 17.55 4.78
C VAL A 43 12.19 17.30 5.64
N VAL A 44 12.02 16.05 6.10
CA VAL A 44 10.92 15.66 7.00
C VAL A 44 11.51 15.19 8.33
N TYR A 45 10.82 15.51 9.43
CA TYR A 45 11.23 15.06 10.75
C TYR A 45 11.25 13.51 10.84
N PRO A 46 12.18 12.92 11.61
CA PRO A 46 12.29 11.48 11.72
C PRO A 46 11.12 10.90 12.53
N CYS A 47 10.07 10.45 11.83
CA CYS A 47 8.89 9.85 12.44
C CYS A 47 8.97 8.31 12.40
N PRO A 48 9.02 7.60 13.55
CA PRO A 48 9.14 6.14 13.58
C PRO A 48 7.95 5.45 12.89
N PHE A 49 6.75 5.99 13.03
CA PHE A 49 5.55 5.47 12.37
C PHE A 49 5.66 5.60 10.84
N CYS A 50 5.99 6.79 10.32
CA CYS A 50 6.17 7.01 8.89
C CYS A 50 7.27 6.12 8.29
N ARG A 51 8.34 5.81 9.05
CA ARG A 51 9.39 4.88 8.58
C ARG A 51 8.84 3.48 8.36
N VAL A 52 7.99 2.99 9.27
CA VAL A 52 7.34 1.68 9.12
C VAL A 52 6.38 1.71 7.93
N GLU A 53 5.54 2.74 7.82
CA GLU A 53 4.57 2.87 6.72
C GLU A 53 5.25 2.85 5.34
N ARG A 54 6.27 3.69 5.12
CA ARG A 54 6.96 3.75 3.82
C ARG A 54 7.70 2.46 3.50
N THR A 55 8.23 1.75 4.50
CA THR A 55 8.85 0.44 4.27
C THR A 55 7.80 -0.61 3.89
N GLY A 56 6.64 -0.60 4.56
CA GLY A 56 5.51 -1.45 4.22
C GLY A 56 5.04 -1.23 2.77
N ILE A 57 4.82 0.04 2.39
CA ILE A 57 4.41 0.42 1.04
C ILE A 57 5.43 -0.04 -0.01
N GLY A 58 6.73 0.14 0.27
CA GLY A 58 7.81 -0.27 -0.63
C GLY A 58 7.91 -1.79 -0.79
N LEU A 59 7.89 -2.53 0.32
CA LEU A 59 7.97 -4.00 0.31
C LEU A 59 6.75 -4.65 -0.37
N LEU A 60 5.55 -4.14 -0.10
CA LEU A 60 4.36 -4.60 -0.81
C LEU A 60 4.39 -4.22 -2.29
N GLY A 61 4.87 -3.02 -2.63
CA GLY A 61 5.09 -2.62 -4.01
C GLY A 61 6.02 -3.57 -4.77
N LEU A 62 7.14 -3.98 -4.16
CA LEU A 62 8.03 -5.00 -4.70
C LEU A 62 7.32 -6.36 -4.83
N THR A 63 6.56 -6.76 -3.81
CA THR A 63 5.78 -8.01 -3.84
C THR A 63 4.79 -8.03 -5.00
N ILE A 64 4.13 -6.91 -5.29
CA ILE A 64 3.22 -6.73 -6.43
C ILE A 64 3.95 -6.84 -7.77
N ILE A 65 5.15 -6.24 -7.89
CA ILE A 65 5.97 -6.31 -9.11
C ILE A 65 6.44 -7.76 -9.37
N PHE A 66 6.93 -8.42 -8.33
CA PHE A 66 7.47 -9.78 -8.40
C PHE A 66 6.41 -10.88 -8.29
N PHE A 67 5.15 -10.53 -8.10
CA PHE A 67 4.03 -11.46 -7.96
C PHE A 67 4.04 -12.64 -8.96
N PRO A 68 4.31 -12.45 -10.28
CA PRO A 68 4.32 -13.55 -11.25
C PRO A 68 5.44 -14.58 -11.02
N TYR A 69 6.50 -14.19 -10.31
CA TYR A 69 7.66 -15.03 -10.03
C TYR A 69 7.64 -15.61 -8.62
N LEU A 70 6.74 -15.11 -7.75
CA LEU A 70 6.58 -15.57 -6.40
C LEU A 70 5.56 -16.70 -6.32
N ASN A 71 5.77 -17.60 -5.36
CA ASN A 71 4.71 -18.55 -5.01
C ASN A 71 3.51 -17.77 -4.44
N LEU A 72 2.30 -18.09 -4.91
CA LEU A 72 1.06 -17.41 -4.50
C LEU A 72 0.88 -17.37 -2.97
N PHE A 73 1.23 -18.47 -2.28
CA PHE A 73 1.18 -18.52 -0.82
C PHE A 73 2.15 -17.52 -0.19
N ILE A 74 3.39 -17.46 -0.68
CA ILE A 74 4.42 -16.54 -0.17
C ILE A 74 4.00 -15.09 -0.40
N ALA A 75 3.51 -14.76 -1.60
CA ALA A 75 3.08 -13.40 -1.93
C ALA A 75 1.92 -12.94 -1.02
N ARG A 76 0.91 -13.78 -0.80
CA ARG A 76 -0.22 -13.48 0.08
C ARG A 76 0.20 -13.46 1.56
N TYR A 77 1.09 -14.33 1.99
CA TYR A 77 1.61 -14.33 3.35
C TYR A 77 2.40 -13.05 3.64
N LEU A 78 3.31 -12.64 2.74
CA LEU A 78 4.03 -11.37 2.85
C LEU A 78 3.08 -10.17 2.86
N SER A 79 2.03 -10.21 2.03
CA SER A 79 0.97 -9.21 2.03
C SER A 79 0.34 -9.04 3.40
N LEU A 80 -0.07 -10.14 4.05
CA LEU A 80 -0.70 -10.11 5.36
C LEU A 80 0.28 -9.73 6.47
N ALA A 81 1.49 -10.29 6.48
CA ALA A 81 2.47 -10.06 7.53
C ALA A 81 3.01 -8.62 7.49
N VAL A 82 3.54 -8.19 6.35
CA VAL A 82 4.15 -6.86 6.19
C VAL A 82 3.06 -5.79 6.08
N GLY A 83 2.05 -6.04 5.24
CA GLY A 83 0.95 -5.10 5.05
C GLY A 83 0.08 -4.96 6.29
N GLY A 84 -0.25 -6.05 6.96
CA GLY A 84 -1.02 -6.03 8.20
C GLY A 84 -0.29 -5.27 9.31
N PHE A 85 1.01 -5.53 9.50
CA PHE A 85 1.80 -4.78 10.48
C PHE A 85 1.85 -3.28 10.15
N ALA A 86 2.21 -2.92 8.91
CA ALA A 86 2.28 -1.51 8.50
C ALA A 86 0.92 -0.80 8.62
N PHE A 87 -0.18 -1.49 8.28
CA PHE A 87 -1.52 -0.94 8.38
C PHE A 87 -1.93 -0.69 9.84
N VAL A 88 -1.58 -1.60 10.76
CA VAL A 88 -1.79 -1.39 12.19
C VAL A 88 -0.99 -0.19 12.68
N VAL A 89 0.28 -0.06 12.30
CA VAL A 89 1.09 1.11 12.67
C VAL A 89 0.47 2.42 12.15
N ALA A 90 -0.03 2.43 10.92
CA ALA A 90 -0.71 3.59 10.35
C ALA A 90 -2.03 3.91 11.08
N GLY A 91 -2.81 2.89 11.43
CA GLY A 91 -4.02 3.04 12.24
C GLY A 91 -3.73 3.60 13.63
N MET A 92 -2.64 3.16 14.26
CA MET A 92 -2.19 3.70 15.54
C MET A 92 -1.79 5.17 15.42
N GLN A 93 -1.01 5.55 14.40
CA GLN A 93 -0.66 6.96 14.15
C GLN A 93 -1.92 7.82 13.92
N HIS A 94 -2.83 7.34 13.07
CA HIS A 94 -4.06 8.05 12.72
C HIS A 94 -4.97 8.26 13.95
N PHE A 95 -5.05 7.26 14.83
CA PHE A 95 -5.84 7.36 16.05
C PHE A 95 -5.18 8.26 17.10
N THR A 96 -3.89 8.06 17.39
CA THR A 96 -3.18 8.78 18.47
C THR A 96 -3.00 10.26 18.17
N TYR A 97 -2.62 10.63 16.95
CA TYR A 97 -2.35 12.02 16.59
C TYR A 97 -3.58 12.74 15.99
N GLY A 98 -4.57 11.99 15.51
CA GLY A 98 -5.82 12.54 15.01
C GLY A 98 -6.94 12.46 16.02
N TRP A 99 -7.65 11.33 16.01
CA TRP A 99 -8.91 11.15 16.74
C TRP A 99 -8.76 11.42 18.23
N GLN A 100 -7.73 10.87 18.87
CA GLN A 100 -7.48 11.07 20.28
C GLN A 100 -7.24 12.55 20.61
N MET A 101 -6.49 13.28 19.79
CA MET A 101 -6.25 14.72 20.00
C MET A 101 -7.51 15.56 19.76
N MET A 102 -8.36 15.16 18.80
CA MET A 102 -9.65 15.81 18.54
C MET A 102 -10.58 15.69 19.75
N PHE A 103 -10.70 14.49 20.34
CA PHE A 103 -11.50 14.29 21.55
C PHE A 103 -10.95 15.03 22.77
N GLN A 104 -9.64 15.30 22.82
CA GLN A 104 -9.01 16.07 23.89
C GLN A 104 -9.08 17.58 23.68
N GLY A 105 -9.60 18.06 22.54
CA GLY A 105 -9.62 19.49 22.18
C GLY A 105 -8.23 20.09 21.96
N LYS A 106 -7.21 19.25 21.71
CA LYS A 106 -5.80 19.66 21.49
C LYS A 106 -5.34 19.41 20.05
N PHE A 107 -6.29 19.19 19.15
CA PHE A 107 -5.98 18.93 17.75
C PHE A 107 -5.54 20.21 17.06
N GLU A 108 -4.31 20.19 16.54
CA GLU A 108 -3.75 21.25 15.73
C GLU A 108 -3.27 20.62 14.43
N LEU A 109 -3.80 21.09 13.30
CA LEU A 109 -3.29 20.70 11.99
C LEU A 109 -1.92 21.34 11.79
N HIS A 110 -0.93 20.52 11.46
CA HIS A 110 0.40 21.03 11.16
C HIS A 110 0.35 21.96 9.93
N THR A 111 1.18 23.00 9.94
CA THR A 111 1.42 23.85 8.76
C THR A 111 2.84 23.61 8.28
N PRO A 112 3.05 23.08 7.07
CA PRO A 112 2.08 22.74 6.03
C PRO A 112 1.29 21.45 6.32
N PHE A 113 0.02 21.39 5.89
CA PHE A 113 -0.90 20.27 6.14
C PHE A 113 -0.45 18.93 5.49
N VAL A 114 0.45 19.00 4.50
CA VAL A 114 0.96 17.82 3.78
C VAL A 114 1.90 16.99 4.65
N GLU A 115 2.50 17.61 5.66
CA GLU A 115 3.40 16.95 6.62
C GLU A 115 2.66 16.50 7.89
N ASP A 116 1.35 16.74 7.94
CA ASP A 116 0.55 16.43 9.10
C ASP A 116 0.48 14.90 9.31
N PRO A 117 0.81 14.42 10.52
CA PRO A 117 0.82 12.99 10.82
C PRO A 117 -0.52 12.31 10.56
N TRP A 118 -1.65 13.00 10.76
CA TRP A 118 -2.98 12.43 10.57
C TRP A 118 -3.34 12.27 9.10
N VAL A 119 -2.98 13.25 8.27
CA VAL A 119 -3.17 13.21 6.81
C VAL A 119 -2.31 12.11 6.18
N LEU A 120 -1.01 12.09 6.53
CA LEU A 120 -0.07 11.11 5.98
C LEU A 120 -0.47 9.67 6.32
N SER A 121 -0.86 9.41 7.58
CA SER A 121 -1.27 8.07 7.98
C SER A 121 -2.58 7.64 7.32
N ALA A 122 -3.51 8.56 7.07
CA ALA A 122 -4.74 8.26 6.32
C ALA A 122 -4.42 7.82 4.88
N CYS A 123 -3.54 8.56 4.21
CA CYS A 123 -3.07 8.20 2.86
C CYS A 123 -2.34 6.84 2.87
N ALA A 124 -1.46 6.62 3.85
CA ALA A 124 -0.75 5.36 3.99
C ALA A 124 -1.70 4.17 4.21
N MET A 125 -2.72 4.31 5.05
CA MET A 125 -3.74 3.27 5.28
C MET A 125 -4.46 2.89 3.99
N ILE A 126 -4.86 3.87 3.18
CA ILE A 126 -5.54 3.62 1.90
C ILE A 126 -4.62 2.87 0.94
N ILE A 127 -3.36 3.30 0.82
CA ILE A 127 -2.36 2.65 -0.05
C ILE A 127 -2.12 1.21 0.40
N LEU A 128 -1.86 0.98 1.69
CA LEU A 128 -1.59 -0.34 2.24
C LEU A 128 -2.78 -1.27 2.08
N ALA A 129 -4.00 -0.82 2.40
CA ALA A 129 -5.21 -1.61 2.20
C ALA A 129 -5.42 -1.97 0.72
N GLY A 130 -5.21 -1.01 -0.18
CA GLY A 130 -5.27 -1.24 -1.63
C GLY A 130 -4.24 -2.27 -2.11
N GLN A 131 -2.99 -2.16 -1.65
CA GLN A 131 -1.93 -3.12 -1.99
C GLN A 131 -2.24 -4.53 -1.49
N ILE A 132 -2.77 -4.65 -0.27
CA ILE A 132 -3.19 -5.94 0.29
C ILE A 132 -4.32 -6.53 -0.56
N GLY A 133 -5.36 -5.75 -0.86
CA GLY A 133 -6.48 -6.18 -1.69
C GLY A 133 -6.04 -6.66 -3.08
N ILE A 134 -5.16 -5.92 -3.74
CA ILE A 134 -4.58 -6.31 -5.03
C ILE A 134 -3.86 -7.66 -4.94
N LEU A 135 -3.06 -7.90 -3.91
CA LEU A 135 -2.34 -9.17 -3.74
C LEU A 135 -3.27 -10.35 -3.39
N MET A 136 -4.44 -10.08 -2.81
CA MET A 136 -5.44 -11.12 -2.54
C MET A 136 -6.22 -11.51 -3.81
N GLU A 137 -6.65 -10.52 -4.59
CA GLU A 137 -7.45 -10.71 -5.81
C GLU A 137 -6.59 -11.05 -7.04
N ALA A 138 -5.29 -10.78 -7.03
CA ALA A 138 -4.43 -11.07 -8.17
C ALA A 138 -4.38 -12.58 -8.49
N ASP A 139 -4.69 -12.91 -9.74
CA ASP A 139 -4.60 -14.26 -10.28
C ASP A 139 -3.25 -14.47 -11.00
N PRO A 140 -2.45 -15.48 -10.61
CA PRO A 140 -1.21 -15.82 -11.30
C PRO A 140 -1.43 -16.33 -12.73
N GLU A 141 -2.62 -16.81 -13.09
CA GLU A 141 -2.90 -17.46 -14.38
C GLU A 141 -3.03 -16.47 -15.55
N TYR A 142 -3.28 -15.18 -15.27
CA TYR A 142 -3.43 -14.12 -16.28
C TYR A 142 -2.24 -14.01 -17.26
N ARG A 143 -1.01 -14.23 -16.79
CA ARG A 143 0.20 -14.10 -17.65
C ARG A 143 0.44 -15.32 -18.55
N LYS A 144 -0.08 -16.51 -18.23
CA LYS A 144 0.16 -17.71 -19.06
C LYS A 144 -0.51 -17.61 -20.44
N VAL A 145 -1.43 -16.67 -20.62
CA VAL A 145 -2.18 -16.45 -21.86
C VAL A 145 -1.49 -15.41 -22.78
N GLU A 146 -0.57 -14.61 -22.24
CA GLU A 146 0.09 -13.50 -22.96
C GLU A 146 1.47 -13.85 -23.54
N VAL A 147 1.97 -15.07 -23.33
CA VAL A 147 3.22 -15.52 -23.92
C VAL A 147 2.90 -16.43 -25.12
N PRO A 148 3.06 -15.97 -26.38
CA PRO A 148 3.05 -16.86 -27.54
C PRO A 148 4.24 -17.82 -27.55
#